data_AF-A0A7C5QNT8-F1
#
_entry.id   AF-A0A7C5QNT8-F1
#
_cell.length_a   1.000
_cell.length_b   1.000
_cell.length_c   1.000
_cell.angle_alpha   90.00
_cell.angle_beta   90.00
_cell.angle_gamma   90.00
#
_symmetry.space_group_name_H-M   'P 1'
#
loop_
_entity.id
_entity.type
_entity.pdbx_description
1 polymer ?
#
loop_
_entity_poly.entity_id
_entity_poly.type
_entity_poly.pdbx_seq_one_letter_code
_entity_poly.pdbx_strand_id
1 'polypeptide(L)'
;MPICKLDRTLLSITGDNVSGFLSGLITNSVHDTNLTFTALLTPQGKIIADFFIHPQSGGGLILDTPDKFGQTLLMRLKMYKLRAKIDISDVTDKFDLLALWSGQGDEGLTDPRYSPLGRRWLVKAGTLKPQNTPE
;
A
#
# COMPACT_ATOMS: atom_id res chain seq x y z
N MET A 1 20.10 11.78 -0.10
CA MET A 1 19.01 11.20 -0.92
C MET A 1 17.79 12.05 -0.69
N PRO A 2 17.15 12.63 -1.72
CA PRO A 2 15.91 13.34 -1.49
C PRO A 2 14.82 12.30 -1.19
N ILE A 3 14.35 12.36 0.06
CA ILE A 3 13.28 11.50 0.58
C ILE A 3 12.16 12.38 1.10
N CYS A 4 10.91 11.94 0.98
CA CYS A 4 9.75 12.64 1.50
C CYS A 4 8.83 11.65 2.18
N LYS A 5 8.36 11.99 3.38
CA LYS A 5 7.28 11.24 4.04
C LYS A 5 5.97 11.54 3.32
N LEU A 6 5.23 10.49 2.99
CA LEU A 6 3.93 10.59 2.32
C LEU A 6 2.81 10.44 3.35
N ASP A 7 1.82 11.34 3.28
CA ASP A 7 0.57 11.22 4.03
C ASP A 7 -0.37 10.25 3.30
N ARG A 8 -0.42 9.00 3.80
CA ARG A 8 -1.12 7.87 3.20
C ARG A 8 -1.75 7.02 4.29
N THR A 9 -2.91 6.45 3.99
CA THR A 9 -3.54 5.47 4.85
C THR A 9 -2.98 4.11 4.52
N LEU A 10 -2.58 3.37 5.55
CA LEU A 10 -1.96 2.06 5.44
C LEU A 10 -2.88 1.01 6.07
N LEU A 11 -3.32 0.04 5.26
CA LEU A 11 -4.21 -1.03 5.71
C LEU A 11 -3.48 -2.37 5.67
N SER A 12 -3.45 -3.07 6.79
CA SER A 12 -2.90 -4.43 6.86
C SER A 12 -3.98 -5.45 6.48
N ILE A 13 -3.62 -6.39 5.60
CA ILE A 13 -4.45 -7.55 5.27
C ILE A 13 -3.64 -8.83 5.53
N THR A 14 -4.19 -9.70 6.36
CA THR A 14 -3.56 -10.97 6.75
C THR A 14 -4.58 -12.08 6.86
N GLY A 15 -4.18 -13.33 6.70
CA GLY A 15 -5.06 -14.49 6.89
C GLY A 15 -5.01 -15.46 5.71
N ASP A 16 -6.04 -16.28 5.56
CA ASP A 16 -6.05 -17.35 4.57
C ASP A 16 -6.31 -16.80 3.16
N ASN A 17 -5.42 -17.13 2.21
CA ASN A 17 -5.55 -16.83 0.78
C ASN A 17 -5.85 -15.35 0.47
N VAL A 18 -5.10 -14.43 1.08
CA VAL A 18 -5.24 -12.98 0.87
C VAL A 18 -5.13 -12.59 -0.60
N SER A 19 -4.13 -13.12 -1.32
CA SER A 19 -3.94 -12.83 -2.74
C SER A 19 -5.14 -13.27 -3.57
N GLY A 20 -5.68 -14.46 -3.31
CA GLY A 20 -6.88 -14.95 -3.99
C GLY A 20 -8.13 -14.12 -3.71
N PHE A 21 -8.28 -13.62 -2.47
CA PHE A 21 -9.35 -12.69 -2.13
C PHE A 21 -9.26 -11.37 -2.91
N LEU A 22 -8.07 -10.78 -3.02
CA LEU A 22 -7.89 -9.52 -3.75
C LEU A 22 -8.02 -9.69 -5.26
N SER A 23 -7.54 -10.78 -5.85
CA SER A 23 -7.58 -11.00 -7.31
C SER A 23 -8.96 -10.91 -7.93
N GLY A 24 -10.04 -11.17 -7.17
CA GLY A 24 -11.42 -11.02 -7.64
C GLY A 24 -12.00 -9.60 -7.52
N LEU A 25 -11.27 -8.67 -6.89
CA LEU A 25 -11.75 -7.34 -6.52
C LEU A 25 -10.97 -6.21 -7.19
N ILE A 26 -9.70 -6.43 -7.49
CA ILE A 26 -8.78 -5.39 -7.94
C ILE A 26 -8.52 -5.47 -9.46
N THR A 27 -8.02 -4.40 -10.05
CA THR A 27 -7.75 -4.32 -11.50
C THR A 27 -6.41 -4.91 -11.94
N ASN A 28 -5.63 -5.51 -11.03
CA ASN A 28 -4.28 -6.03 -11.29
C ASN A 28 -4.02 -7.29 -10.46
N SER A 29 -2.86 -7.92 -10.61
CA SER A 29 -2.48 -9.11 -9.83
C SER A 29 -1.57 -8.74 -8.65
N VAL A 30 -1.72 -9.45 -7.53
CA VAL A 30 -0.79 -9.36 -6.41
C VAL A 30 0.53 -10.03 -6.79
N HIS A 31 1.65 -9.38 -6.49
CA HIS A 31 2.99 -9.93 -6.68
C HIS A 31 3.69 -10.09 -5.34
N ASP A 32 4.43 -11.18 -5.16
CA ASP A 32 5.06 -11.53 -3.88
C ASP A 32 6.33 -10.72 -3.57
N THR A 33 6.96 -10.17 -4.60
CA THR A 33 8.26 -9.48 -4.49
C THR A 33 8.24 -8.03 -4.93
N ASN A 34 7.24 -7.64 -5.72
CA ASN A 34 7.16 -6.33 -6.35
C ASN A 34 5.98 -5.54 -5.80
N LEU A 35 6.13 -4.22 -5.80
CA LEU A 35 5.04 -3.30 -5.52
C LEU A 35 4.03 -3.35 -6.67
N THR A 36 2.75 -3.61 -6.35
CA THR A 36 1.67 -3.56 -7.35
C THR A 36 0.92 -2.25 -7.21
N PHE A 37 0.67 -1.54 -8.32
CA PHE A 37 -0.34 -0.47 -8.37
C PHE A 37 -1.64 -1.02 -8.95
N THR A 38 -2.76 -0.74 -8.28
CA THR A 38 -4.07 -1.27 -8.66
C THR A 38 -5.20 -0.36 -8.20
N ALA A 39 -6.43 -0.69 -8.57
CA ALA A 39 -7.62 0.00 -8.11
C ALA A 39 -8.73 -1.00 -7.72
N LEU A 40 -9.60 -0.55 -6.81
CA LEU A 40 -10.89 -1.17 -6.53
C LEU A 40 -11.97 -0.40 -7.30
N LEU A 41 -12.80 -1.11 -8.04
CA LEU A 41 -13.86 -0.51 -8.85
C LEU A 41 -15.25 -0.77 -8.27
N THR A 42 -16.19 0.07 -8.67
CA THR A 42 -17.62 -0.25 -8.61
C THR A 42 -17.95 -1.30 -9.68
N PRO A 43 -19.07 -2.03 -9.55
CA PRO A 43 -19.54 -2.93 -10.61
C PRO A 43 -19.74 -2.25 -11.97
N GLN A 44 -19.97 -0.94 -11.99
CA GLN A 44 -20.10 -0.12 -13.20
C GLN A 44 -18.75 0.34 -13.77
N GLY A 45 -17.62 -0.09 -13.20
CA GLY A 45 -16.27 0.24 -13.68
C GLY A 45 -15.72 1.58 -13.20
N LYS A 46 -16.43 2.32 -12.34
CA LYS A 46 -15.90 3.57 -11.74
C LYS A 46 -14.89 3.26 -10.62
N ILE A 47 -13.79 4.00 -10.57
CA ILE A 47 -12.77 3.87 -9.52
C ILE A 47 -13.36 4.29 -8.16
N ILE A 48 -13.26 3.41 -7.17
CA ILE A 48 -13.55 3.70 -5.76
C ILE A 48 -12.29 4.23 -5.08
N ALA A 49 -11.19 3.51 -5.24
CA ALA A 49 -9.88 3.86 -4.69
C ALA A 49 -8.77 3.22 -5.52
N ASP A 50 -7.70 3.95 -5.77
CA ASP A 50 -6.43 3.45 -6.25
C ASP A 50 -5.44 3.32 -5.09
N PHE A 51 -4.60 2.29 -5.15
CA PHE A 51 -3.68 1.98 -4.07
C PHE A 51 -2.52 1.12 -4.55
N PHE A 52 -1.49 1.03 -3.71
CA PHE A 52 -0.37 0.13 -3.89
C PHE A 52 -0.48 -1.03 -2.93
N ILE A 53 0.09 -2.18 -3.32
CA ILE A 53 0.18 -3.38 -2.52
C ILE A 53 1.64 -3.66 -2.22
N HIS A 54 2.02 -3.56 -0.95
CA HIS A 54 3.32 -3.94 -0.43
C HIS A 54 3.24 -5.38 0.07
N PRO A 55 3.91 -6.36 -0.58
CA PRO A 55 3.97 -7.71 -0.06
C PRO A 55 4.74 -7.74 1.27
N GLN A 56 4.28 -8.55 2.21
CA GLN A 56 4.95 -8.79 3.50
C GLN A 56 5.41 -10.25 3.58
N SER A 57 6.45 -10.48 4.39
CA SER A 57 6.85 -11.84 4.74
C SER A 57 5.68 -12.60 5.40
N GLY A 58 5.49 -13.86 5.00
CA GLY A 58 4.39 -14.69 5.51
C GLY A 58 3.04 -14.51 4.79
N GLY A 59 3.02 -13.85 3.62
CA GLY A 59 1.84 -13.77 2.75
C GLY A 59 0.79 -12.72 3.16
N GLY A 60 1.09 -11.90 4.18
CA GLY A 60 0.33 -10.69 4.46
C GLY A 60 0.63 -9.59 3.43
N LEU A 61 -0.25 -8.60 3.35
CA LEU A 61 -0.11 -7.45 2.46
C LEU A 61 -0.36 -6.15 3.23
N ILE A 62 0.30 -5.07 2.82
CA ILE A 62 -0.02 -3.71 3.27
C ILE A 62 -0.50 -2.92 2.06
N LEU A 63 -1.71 -2.36 2.15
CA LEU A 63 -2.28 -1.49 1.13
C LEU A 63 -1.96 -0.03 1.45
N ASP A 64 -1.38 0.70 0.51
CA ASP A 64 -1.12 2.14 0.64
C ASP A 64 -2.04 2.94 -0.29
N THR A 65 -2.83 3.86 0.27
CA THR A 65 -3.81 4.66 -0.50
C THR A 65 -3.81 6.12 -0.04
N PRO A 66 -4.21 7.09 -0.88
CA PRO A 66 -4.44 8.46 -0.40
C PRO A 66 -5.43 8.49 0.76
N ASP A 67 -5.20 9.35 1.77
CA ASP A 67 -6.02 9.38 2.99
C ASP A 67 -7.51 9.54 2.74
N LYS A 68 -7.87 10.38 1.78
CA LYS A 68 -9.27 10.60 1.37
C LYS A 68 -10.01 9.32 0.93
N PHE A 69 -9.30 8.26 0.57
CA PHE A 69 -9.87 6.98 0.14
C PHE A 69 -9.73 5.88 1.20
N GLY A 70 -8.91 6.07 2.24
CA GLY A 70 -8.56 5.05 3.24
C GLY A 70 -9.77 4.43 3.92
N GLN A 71 -10.63 5.25 4.52
CA GLN A 71 -11.84 4.77 5.21
C GLN A 71 -12.81 4.04 4.25
N THR A 72 -12.99 4.58 3.04
CA THR A 72 -13.87 3.99 2.03
C THR A 72 -13.35 2.63 1.57
N LEU A 73 -12.04 2.53 1.30
CA LEU A 73 -11.39 1.29 0.91
C LEU A 73 -11.51 0.23 2.01
N LEU A 74 -11.21 0.59 3.26
CA LEU A 74 -11.35 -0.29 4.42
C LEU A 74 -12.78 -0.84 4.56
N MET A 75 -13.78 0.03 4.49
CA MET A 75 -15.19 -0.35 4.58
C MET A 75 -15.59 -1.32 3.46
N ARG A 76 -15.18 -1.04 2.22
CA ARG A 76 -15.50 -1.89 1.06
C ARG A 76 -14.83 -3.26 1.15
N LEU A 77 -13.55 -3.31 1.52
CA LEU A 77 -12.84 -4.57 1.68
C LEU A 77 -13.44 -5.42 2.80
N LYS A 78 -13.83 -4.81 3.93
CA LYS A 78 -14.56 -5.51 5.01
C LYS A 78 -15.91 -6.04 4.56
N MET A 79 -16.64 -5.28 3.73
CA MET A 79 -17.90 -5.72 3.14
C MET A 79 -17.70 -6.94 2.21
N TYR A 80 -16.65 -6.93 1.39
CA TYR A 80 -16.38 -8.00 0.42
C TYR A 80 -15.75 -9.26 1.03
N LYS A 81 -15.07 -9.15 2.18
CA LYS A 81 -14.43 -10.28 2.88
C LYS A 81 -15.39 -11.44 3.15
N LEU A 82 -16.67 -11.18 3.46
CA LEU A 82 -17.63 -12.20 3.90
C LEU A 82 -17.00 -13.15 4.95
N ARG A 83 -17.33 -14.45 4.91
CA ARG A 83 -16.79 -15.47 5.83
C ARG A 83 -15.32 -15.83 5.56
N ALA A 84 -14.60 -15.09 4.72
CA ALA A 84 -13.17 -15.32 4.52
C ALA A 84 -12.42 -15.09 5.84
N LYS A 85 -11.45 -15.97 6.12
CA LYS A 85 -10.61 -15.91 7.33
C LYS A 85 -9.48 -14.90 7.15
N ILE A 86 -9.83 -13.63 6.89
CA ILE A 86 -8.90 -12.55 6.57
C ILE A 86 -9.08 -11.40 7.55
N ASP A 87 -8.08 -10.97 8.29
CA ASP A 87 -8.15 -9.73 9.06
C ASP A 87 -7.79 -8.51 8.20
N ILE A 88 -8.50 -7.40 8.41
CA ILE A 88 -8.27 -6.12 7.73
C ILE A 88 -8.34 -4.99 8.75
N SER A 89 -7.22 -4.32 8.98
CA SER A 89 -7.08 -3.28 10.00
C SER A 89 -6.28 -2.07 9.50
N ASP A 90 -6.59 -0.91 10.05
CA ASP A 90 -5.79 0.30 9.84
C ASP A 90 -4.51 0.19 10.67
N VAL A 91 -3.38 0.41 10.01
CA VAL A 91 -2.03 0.38 10.60
C VAL A 91 -1.24 1.63 10.27
N THR A 92 -1.91 2.72 9.90
CA THR A 92 -1.29 4.00 9.53
C THR A 92 -0.32 4.48 10.61
N ASP A 93 -0.69 4.39 11.89
CA ASP A 93 0.18 4.81 13.00
C ASP A 93 1.38 3.88 13.27
N LYS A 94 1.42 2.70 12.63
CA LYS A 94 2.50 1.70 12.84
C LYS A 94 3.62 1.81 11.82
N PHE A 95 3.42 2.53 10.73
CA PHE A 95 4.36 2.60 9.62
C PHE A 95 4.50 4.03 9.09
N ASP A 96 5.70 4.38 8.65
CA ASP A 96 5.94 5.55 7.81
C ASP A 96 6.13 5.08 6.36
N LEU A 97 5.51 5.78 5.40
CA LEU A 97 5.74 5.57 3.98
C LEU A 97 6.55 6.72 3.40
N LEU A 98 7.61 6.40 2.66
CA LEU A 98 8.54 7.37 2.11
C LEU A 98 8.61 7.22 0.59
N ALA A 99 8.67 8.34 -0.12
CA ALA A 99 9.12 8.38 -1.50
C ALA A 99 10.61 8.68 -1.54
N LEU A 100 11.36 7.91 -2.33
CA LEU A 100 12.77 8.15 -2.61
C LEU A 100 12.92 8.39 -4.10
N TRP A 101 13.52 9.51 -4.50
CA TRP A 101 13.81 9.82 -5.89
C TRP A 101 15.28 10.21 -6.08
N SER A 102 15.76 10.18 -7.32
CA SER A 102 17.05 10.79 -7.73
C SER A 102 18.26 10.52 -6.81
N GLY A 103 18.44 9.29 -6.32
CA GLY A 103 19.49 8.95 -5.36
C GLY A 103 20.11 7.56 -5.55
N GLN A 104 21.30 7.37 -4.96
CA GLN A 104 22.05 6.12 -4.90
C GLN A 104 21.51 5.25 -3.75
N GLY A 105 20.29 4.72 -3.85
CA GLY A 105 19.64 3.94 -2.79
C GLY A 105 18.75 2.83 -3.34
N ASP A 106 18.89 1.64 -2.75
CA ASP A 106 18.12 0.44 -3.11
C ASP A 106 17.02 0.10 -2.09
N GLU A 107 16.76 1.01 -1.16
CA GLU A 107 15.70 0.86 -0.17
C GLU A 107 14.31 0.94 -0.78
N GLY A 108 13.39 0.17 -0.23
CA GLY A 108 12.01 0.09 -0.70
C GLY A 108 11.87 -0.56 -2.07
N LEU A 109 10.65 -0.49 -2.60
CA LEU A 109 10.26 -1.12 -3.86
C LEU A 109 10.08 -0.05 -4.94
N THR A 110 10.49 -0.37 -6.18
CA THR A 110 10.33 0.53 -7.33
C THR A 110 8.87 0.88 -7.55
N ASP A 111 8.56 2.17 -7.80
CA ASP A 111 7.20 2.59 -8.13
C ASP A 111 6.80 2.03 -9.51
N PRO A 112 5.78 1.16 -9.59
CA PRO A 112 5.45 0.44 -10.83
C PRO A 112 4.77 1.31 -11.88
N ARG A 113 4.37 2.55 -11.54
CA ARG A 113 3.67 3.44 -12.49
C ARG A 113 4.63 3.99 -13.54
N TYR A 114 5.82 4.39 -13.09
CA TYR A 114 6.86 4.93 -13.95
C TYR A 114 8.19 4.92 -13.19
N SER A 115 9.20 4.23 -13.73
CA SER A 115 10.48 4.00 -13.03
C SER A 115 11.18 5.29 -12.53
N PRO A 116 11.19 6.41 -13.29
CA PRO A 116 11.72 7.68 -12.80
C PRO A 116 10.98 8.34 -11.63
N LEU A 117 9.79 7.85 -11.23
CA LEU A 117 9.13 8.28 -9.98
C LEU A 117 9.86 7.75 -8.74
N GLY A 118 10.84 6.86 -8.91
CA GLY A 118 11.69 6.37 -7.85
C GLY A 118 11.09 5.17 -7.13
N ARG A 119 11.21 5.16 -5.80
CA ARG A 119 10.91 4.00 -4.95
C ARG A 119 9.97 4.41 -3.81
N ARG A 120 9.16 3.46 -3.35
CA ARG A 120 8.34 3.58 -2.15
C ARG A 120 8.92 2.70 -1.06
N TRP A 121 9.21 3.28 0.09
CA TRP A 121 9.80 2.58 1.21
C TRP A 121 8.87 2.62 2.42
N LEU A 122 8.37 1.45 2.77
CA LEU A 122 7.54 1.23 3.95
C LEU A 122 8.43 0.83 5.12
N VAL A 123 8.43 1.62 6.19
CA VAL A 123 9.23 1.38 7.40
C VAL A 123 8.35 1.45 8.62
N LYS A 124 8.76 0.82 9.74
CA LYS A 124 8.03 0.97 11.01
C LYS A 124 8.08 2.44 11.45
N ALA A 125 6.98 2.93 12.01
CA ALA A 125 6.88 4.30 12.49
C ALA A 125 8.02 4.61 13.48
N GLY A 126 8.66 5.78 13.29
CA GLY A 126 9.75 6.23 14.15
C GLY A 126 11.13 5.61 13.84
N THR A 127 11.24 4.78 12.80
CA THR A 127 12.54 4.23 12.35
C THR A 127 13.46 5.32 11.77
N LEU A 128 12.88 6.34 11.13
CA LEU A 128 13.61 7.49 10.63
C LEU A 128 13.42 8.70 11.54
N LYS A 129 14.52 9.29 11.98
CA LYS A 129 14.53 10.67 12.47
C LYS A 129 14.54 11.59 11.26
N PRO A 130 13.68 12.61 11.16
CA PRO A 130 13.69 13.52 10.02
C PRO A 130 15.09 14.15 9.92
N GLN A 131 15.79 13.86 8.82
CA GLN A 131 16.97 14.63 8.44
C GLN A 131 16.51 15.69 7.44
N ASN A 132 16.57 16.93 7.88
CA ASN A 132 16.34 18.18 7.14
C ASN A 132 14.88 18.52 6.83
N THR A 133 14.25 19.19 7.79
CA THR A 133 13.28 20.26 7.46
C THR A 133 14.08 21.36 6.76
N PRO A 134 13.74 21.79 5.53
CA PRO A 134 14.29 23.03 4.99
C PRO A 134 13.86 24.18 5.90
N GLU A 135 14.83 24.95 6.40
CA GLU A 135 14.59 26.23 7.10
C GLU A 135 13.75 27.20 6.26
#